data_AF-A0A957LDY8-F1
#
_entry.id   AF-A0A957LDY8-F1
#
_cell.length_a   1.000
_cell.length_b   1.000
_cell.length_c   1.000
_cell.angle_alpha   90.00
_cell.angle_beta   90.00
_cell.angle_gamma   90.00
#
_symmetry.space_group_name_H-M   'P 1'
#
loop_
_entity.id
_entity.type
_entity.pdbx_description
1 polymer ?
#
loop_
_entity_poly.entity_id
_entity_poly.type
_entity_poly.pdbx_seq_one_letter_code
_entity_poly.pdbx_strand_id
1 'polypeptide(L)'
;TDSRTRDFRRRVFSGAADLEPDRQGRILVPPYLREFADINGEVVIVGMYNYIEIWSTDAWQAVREAIENSDDAARWQDLGI
;
A
#
# COMPACT_ATOMS: atom_id res chain seq x y z
N THR A 1 10.95 -25.80 8.59
CA THR A 1 10.57 -24.38 8.46
C THR A 1 10.83 -23.94 7.03
N ASP A 2 9.78 -23.77 6.23
CA ASP A 2 9.88 -23.51 4.78
C ASP A 2 10.70 -22.23 4.49
N SER A 3 11.74 -22.36 3.67
CA SER A 3 12.63 -21.25 3.30
C SER A 3 11.86 -20.14 2.60
N ARG A 4 10.90 -20.52 1.75
CA ARG A 4 10.14 -19.57 0.91
C ARG A 4 9.29 -18.61 1.74
N THR A 5 8.66 -19.11 2.82
CA THR A 5 7.89 -18.26 3.74
C THR A 5 8.77 -17.26 4.48
N ARG A 6 10.00 -17.64 4.83
CA ARG A 6 10.95 -16.76 5.53
C ARG A 6 11.45 -15.64 4.62
N ASP A 7 11.77 -15.98 3.38
CA ASP A 7 12.26 -15.01 2.39
C ASP A 7 11.16 -14.04 1.98
N PHE A 8 9.91 -14.53 1.84
CA PHE A 8 8.75 -13.67 1.63
C PHE A 8 8.53 -12.70 2.81
N ARG A 9 8.55 -13.19 4.05
CA ARG A 9 8.42 -12.34 5.25
C ARG A 9 9.51 -11.28 5.32
N ARG A 10 10.77 -11.63 5.01
CA ARG A 10 11.86 -10.65 4.94
C ARG A 10 11.55 -9.62 3.87
N ARG A 11 11.20 -10.01 2.65
CA ARG A 11 10.86 -9.08 1.58
C ARG A 11 9.74 -8.11 1.97
N VAL A 12 8.67 -8.61 2.61
CA VAL A 12 7.49 -7.80 2.96
C VAL A 12 7.76 -6.92 4.17
N PHE A 13 8.38 -7.45 5.21
CA PHE A 13 8.51 -6.77 6.50
C PHE A 13 9.87 -6.11 6.73
N SER A 14 10.90 -6.38 5.93
CA SER A 14 12.22 -5.74 6.12
C SER A 14 12.19 -4.23 5.90
N GLY A 15 11.19 -3.74 5.16
CA GLY A 15 10.96 -2.30 4.97
C GLY A 15 10.01 -1.68 5.99
N ALA A 16 9.35 -2.47 6.85
CA ALA A 16 8.37 -1.93 7.78
C ALA A 16 9.02 -1.04 8.85
N ALA A 17 8.33 0.03 9.23
CA ALA A 17 8.70 0.89 10.34
C ALA A 17 7.49 1.12 11.23
N ASP A 18 7.70 1.05 12.54
CA ASP A 18 6.74 1.51 13.52
C ASP A 18 6.80 3.04 13.60
N LEU A 19 5.65 3.69 13.35
CA LEU A 19 5.53 5.15 13.33
C LEU A 19 4.38 5.56 14.22
N GLU A 20 4.61 6.58 15.04
CA GLU A 20 3.57 7.22 15.84
C GLU A 20 3.14 8.54 15.20
N PRO A 21 1.84 8.79 15.04
CA PRO A 21 1.36 10.10 14.62
C PRO A 21 1.74 11.18 15.62
N ASP A 22 2.09 12.37 15.13
CA ASP A 22 2.31 13.51 16.00
C ASP A 22 0.98 14.05 16.60
N ARG A 23 1.06 15.08 17.45
CA ARG A 23 -0.14 15.70 18.07
C ARG A 23 -1.16 16.26 17.07
N GLN A 24 -0.77 16.49 15.81
CA GLN A 24 -1.65 16.97 14.75
C GLN A 24 -2.13 15.82 13.85
N GLY A 25 -1.79 14.57 14.18
CA GLY A 25 -2.17 13.38 13.41
C GLY A 25 -1.30 13.15 12.17
N ARG A 26 -0.13 13.78 12.06
CA ARG A 26 0.77 13.61 10.91
C ARG A 26 1.70 12.43 11.15
N ILE A 27 1.92 11.63 10.12
CA ILE A 27 2.88 10.51 10.13
C ILE A 27 4.09 10.90 9.30
N LEU A 28 5.29 10.78 9.88
CA LEU A 28 6.53 11.05 9.16
C LEU A 28 7.01 9.78 8.45
N VAL A 29 6.75 9.69 7.14
CA VAL A 29 7.18 8.53 6.34
C VAL A 29 8.70 8.55 6.13
N PRO A 30 9.44 7.51 6.56
CA PRO A 30 10.87 7.38 6.35
C PRO A 30 11.30 7.59 4.89
N PRO A 31 12.44 8.25 4.62
CA PRO A 31 12.91 8.50 3.26
C PRO A 31 12.99 7.25 2.38
N TYR A 32 13.47 6.13 2.92
CA TYR A 32 13.61 4.89 2.17
C TYR A 32 12.27 4.28 1.74
N LEU A 33 11.19 4.51 2.50
CA LEU A 33 9.83 4.09 2.13
C LEU A 33 9.27 5.01 1.04
N ARG A 34 9.59 6.30 1.08
CA ARG A 34 9.23 7.24 0.02
C ARG A 34 9.95 6.91 -1.29
N GLU A 35 11.23 6.58 -1.23
CA GLU A 35 12.02 6.14 -2.38
C GLU A 35 11.48 4.81 -2.95
N PHE A 36 11.17 3.84 -2.09
CA PHE A 36 10.57 2.57 -2.51
C PHE A 36 9.24 2.75 -3.24
N ALA A 37 8.40 3.68 -2.77
CA ALA A 37 7.09 3.96 -3.35
C ALA A 37 7.12 5.02 -4.47
N ASP A 38 8.31 5.50 -4.86
CA ASP A 38 8.53 6.59 -5.81
C ASP A 38 7.69 7.85 -5.51
N ILE A 39 7.62 8.23 -4.24
CA ILE A 39 6.86 9.39 -3.76
C ILE A 39 7.74 10.63 -3.78
N ASN A 40 7.49 11.51 -4.75
CA ASN A 40 8.22 12.76 -4.96
C ASN A 40 7.34 14.01 -4.84
N GLY A 41 6.35 14.00 -3.95
CA GLY A 41 5.49 15.16 -3.69
C GLY A 41 4.07 14.74 -3.33
N GLU A 42 3.16 14.87 -4.30
CA GLU A 42 1.77 14.49 -4.13
C GLU A 42 1.63 12.97 -3.97
N VAL A 43 0.66 12.58 -3.14
CA VAL A 43 0.32 11.19 -2.85
C VAL A 43 -1.17 10.97 -2.95
N VAL A 44 -1.55 9.73 -3.27
CA VAL A 44 -2.92 9.26 -3.14
C VAL A 44 -3.02 8.36 -1.92
N ILE A 45 -4.02 8.61 -1.08
CA ILE A 45 -4.36 7.76 0.07
C ILE A 45 -5.60 6.97 -0.29
N VAL A 46 -5.51 5.64 -0.17
CA VAL A 46 -6.61 4.72 -0.45
C VAL A 46 -6.94 3.95 0.82
N GLY A 47 -8.20 3.98 1.24
CA GLY A 47 -8.66 3.23 2.41
C GLY A 47 -8.99 1.80 2.05
N MET A 48 -8.35 0.83 2.70
CA MET A 48 -8.54 -0.61 2.51
C MET A 48 -9.02 -1.24 3.81
N TYR A 49 -10.32 -1.17 4.10
CA TYR A 49 -10.99 -1.73 5.28
C TYR A 49 -10.26 -1.53 6.63
N ASN A 50 -9.22 -2.32 6.92
CA ASN A 50 -8.42 -2.29 8.14
C ASN A 50 -7.04 -1.62 8.01
N TYR A 51 -6.65 -1.14 6.82
CA TYR A 51 -5.42 -0.39 6.60
C TYR A 51 -5.61 0.72 5.56
N ILE A 52 -4.59 1.55 5.38
CA ILE A 52 -4.52 2.53 4.29
C ILE A 52 -3.31 2.21 3.42
N GLU A 53 -3.45 2.51 2.14
CA GLU A 53 -2.35 2.48 1.18
C GLU A 53 -1.96 3.92 0.82
N ILE A 54 -0.66 4.13 0.65
CA ILE A 54 -0.09 5.39 0.22
C ILE A 54 0.63 5.13 -1.10
N TRP A 55 0.20 5.83 -2.14
CA TRP A 55 0.70 5.65 -3.50
C TRP A 55 1.27 6.96 -4.04
N SER A 56 2.27 6.87 -4.93
CA SER A 56 2.53 7.97 -5.86
C SER A 56 1.34 8.10 -6.83
N THR A 57 1.08 9.33 -7.27
CA THR A 57 -0.05 9.60 -8.17
C THR A 57 0.00 8.75 -9.43
N ASP A 58 1.18 8.62 -10.05
CA ASP A 58 1.36 7.89 -11.30
C ASP A 58 1.13 6.38 -11.12
N ALA A 59 1.66 5.80 -10.03
CA ALA A 59 1.46 4.39 -9.74
C ALA A 59 -0.02 4.07 -9.47
N TRP A 60 -0.72 4.94 -8.73
CA TRP A 60 -2.14 4.76 -8.49
C TRP A 60 -2.98 4.89 -9.76
N GLN A 61 -2.66 5.82 -10.66
CA GLN A 61 -3.37 5.96 -11.93
C GLN A 61 -3.33 4.67 -12.76
N ALA A 62 -2.15 4.05 -12.89
CA ALA A 62 -2.01 2.79 -13.61
C ALA A 62 -2.81 1.64 -12.97
N VAL A 63 -2.81 1.54 -11.64
CA VAL A 63 -3.61 0.55 -10.90
C VAL A 63 -5.11 0.82 -11.08
N ARG A 64 -5.52 2.08 -10.97
CA ARG A 64 -6.92 2.50 -11.12
C ARG A 64 -7.44 2.18 -12.51
N GLU A 65 -6.69 2.50 -13.56
CA GLU A 65 -7.06 2.16 -14.94
C GLU A 65 -7.19 0.65 -15.13
N ALA A 66 -6.30 -0.14 -14.54
CA ALA A 66 -6.41 -1.60 -14.60
C ALA A 66 -7.67 -2.13 -13.90
N ILE A 67 -8.05 -1.54 -12.76
CA ILE A 67 -9.27 -1.90 -12.01
C ILE A 67 -10.53 -1.45 -12.76
N GLU A 68 -10.56 -0.25 -13.31
CA GLU A 68 -11.74 0.25 -14.03
C GLU A 68 -12.04 -0.56 -15.31
N ASN A 69 -11.01 -1.21 -15.86
CA ASN A 69 -11.13 -2.09 -17.02
C ASN A 69 -11.36 -3.57 -16.66
N SER A 70 -11.41 -3.96 -15.37
CA SER A 70 -11.69 -5.34 -14.96
C SER A 70 -13.18 -5.63 -14.84
N ASP A 71 -13.59 -6.83 -15.28
CA ASP A 71 -14.95 -7.34 -15.09
C ASP A 71 -15.08 -7.95 -13.68
N ASP A 72 -15.30 -7.06 -12.70
CA ASP A 72 -15.27 -7.42 -11.28
C ASP A 72 -16.60 -7.94 -10.73
N ALA A 73 -17.58 -8.25 -11.60
CA ALA A 73 -18.89 -8.77 -11.19
C ALA A 73 -18.80 -10.01 -10.28
N ALA A 74 -17.80 -10.87 -10.49
CA ALA A 74 -17.57 -12.06 -9.65
C ALA A 74 -16.89 -11.77 -8.30
N ARG A 75 -16.17 -10.65 -8.18
CA ARG A 75 -15.31 -10.34 -7.01
C ARG A 75 -16.06 -9.73 -5.83
N TRP A 76 -17.26 -9.21 -6.07
CA TRP A 76 -18.15 -8.76 -4.99
C TRP A 76 -18.43 -9.87 -3.96
N GLN A 77 -18.50 -11.13 -4.40
CA GLN A 77 -18.70 -12.28 -3.51
C GLN A 77 -17.46 -12.56 -2.63
N ASP A 78 -16.26 -12.26 -3.12
CA ASP A 78 -15.00 -12.44 -2.36
C ASP A 78 -14.86 -11.40 -1.24
N LEU A 79 -15.53 -10.25 -1.37
CA LEU A 79 -15.55 -9.18 -0.37
C LEU A 79 -16.54 -9.45 0.76
N GLY A 80 -17.39 -10.49 0.65
CA GLY A 80 -18.33 -10.88 1.70
C GLY A 80 -19.41 -9.82 2.02
N ILE A 81 -19.69 -8.92 1.07
CA ILE A 81 -20.76 -7.89 1.12
C ILE A 81 -21.87 -8.19 0.13
#